data_AF-A0A4P6JLW4-F1
#
_entry.id   AF-A0A4P6JLW4-F1
#
_cell.length_a   1.000
_cell.length_b   1.000
_cell.length_c   1.000
_cell.angle_alpha   90.00
_cell.angle_beta   90.00
_cell.angle_gamma   90.00
#
_symmetry.space_group_name_H-M   'P 1'
#
loop_
_entity.id
_entity.type
_entity.pdbx_description
1 polymer ?
#
loop_
_entity_poly.entity_id
_entity_poly.type
_entity_poly.pdbx_seq_one_letter_code
_entity_poly.pdbx_strand_id
1 'polypeptide(L)'
;MKNLDVLMLRYNPLHTGAERDIVPYLSGEKARDPGIVAFKTAYFGNTLVPDLPPALGKDLPAVPDRYRFALSNPWIDVVLTGPENRLQIEQALQALERGPLSPHEYAEMKRFGELLAVPGQATQSVNLSGKHELLQR
;
A
#
# COMPACT_ATOMS: atom_id res chain seq x y z
N MET A 1 7.81 26.18 -8.71
CA MET A 1 7.55 25.04 -7.80
C MET A 1 8.65 24.02 -8.02
N LYS A 2 9.19 23.40 -6.98
CA LYS A 2 10.11 22.26 -7.15
C LYS A 2 9.27 21.08 -7.67
N ASN A 3 9.70 20.45 -8.77
CA ASN A 3 9.10 19.19 -9.20
C ASN A 3 9.47 18.10 -8.19
N LEU A 4 8.51 17.25 -7.84
CA LEU A 4 8.74 16.06 -7.02
C LEU A 4 8.99 14.89 -7.97
N ASP A 5 10.17 14.27 -7.89
CA ASP A 5 10.51 13.15 -8.78
C ASP A 5 9.87 11.83 -8.33
N VAL A 6 9.86 11.58 -7.01
CA VAL A 6 9.39 10.33 -6.41
C VAL A 6 8.63 10.61 -5.12
N LEU A 7 7.49 9.93 -4.93
CA LEU A 7 6.71 9.92 -3.70
C LEU A 7 6.63 8.49 -3.17
N MET A 8 7.13 8.28 -1.95
CA MET A 8 7.01 6.99 -1.25
C MET A 8 5.89 7.06 -0.20
N LEU A 9 4.95 6.12 -0.25
CA LEU A 9 3.78 6.08 0.64
C LEU A 9 3.43 4.66 1.10
N ARG A 10 2.77 4.57 2.25
CA ARG A 10 2.26 3.29 2.74
C ARG A 10 0.97 2.98 2.00
N TYR A 11 0.90 1.82 1.35
CA TYR A 11 -0.31 1.38 0.69
C TYR A 11 -0.50 -0.13 0.80
N ASN A 12 -1.61 -0.51 1.40
CA ASN A 12 -2.08 -1.88 1.56
C ASN A 12 -3.60 -1.84 1.89
N PRO A 13 -4.31 -2.97 1.91
CA PRO A 13 -5.74 -2.99 2.22
C PRO A 13 -6.19 -2.22 3.47
N LEU A 14 -5.39 -2.22 4.55
CA LEU A 14 -5.69 -1.48 5.79
C LEU A 14 -5.43 0.02 5.67
N HIS A 15 -4.63 0.45 4.69
CA HIS A 15 -4.18 1.82 4.52
C HIS A 15 -4.36 2.27 3.08
N THR A 16 -5.63 2.44 2.67
CA THR A 16 -6.01 2.90 1.32
C THR A 16 -6.19 4.41 1.21
N GLY A 17 -5.89 5.18 2.27
CA GLY A 17 -6.12 6.63 2.32
C GLY A 17 -5.45 7.44 1.20
N ALA A 18 -4.36 6.94 0.63
CA ALA A 18 -3.71 7.55 -0.54
C ALA A 18 -4.64 7.69 -1.76
N GLU A 19 -5.64 6.81 -1.91
CA GLU A 19 -6.65 6.90 -2.98
C GLU A 19 -7.46 8.20 -2.88
N ARG A 20 -7.67 8.73 -1.66
CA ARG A 20 -8.36 9.98 -1.41
C ARG A 20 -7.40 11.16 -1.32
N ASP A 21 -6.26 10.97 -0.65
CA ASP A 21 -5.40 12.07 -0.23
C ASP A 21 -4.33 12.43 -1.27
N ILE A 22 -4.00 11.50 -2.19
CA ILE A 22 -2.91 11.67 -3.18
C ILE A 22 -3.43 11.57 -4.61
N VAL A 23 -4.17 10.51 -4.93
CA VAL A 23 -4.59 10.21 -6.32
C VAL A 23 -5.33 11.37 -7.00
N PRO A 24 -6.22 12.14 -6.35
CA PRO A 24 -6.89 13.27 -6.99
C PRO A 24 -5.95 14.42 -7.45
N TYR A 25 -4.71 14.44 -6.95
CA TYR A 25 -3.70 15.42 -7.33
C TYR A 25 -2.75 14.93 -8.42
N LEU A 26 -2.85 13.65 -8.81
CA LEU A 26 -2.13 13.11 -9.96
C LEU A 26 -2.84 13.55 -11.24
N SER A 27 -2.06 13.89 -12.26
CA SER A 27 -2.57 14.24 -13.58
C SER A 27 -3.16 13.03 -14.33
N GLY A 28 -2.75 11.82 -13.95
CA GLY A 28 -3.06 10.59 -14.66
C GLY A 28 -2.11 10.33 -15.84
N GLU A 29 -1.25 11.29 -16.16
CA GLU A 29 -0.19 11.17 -17.16
C GLU A 29 1.14 10.86 -16.45
N LYS A 30 1.61 9.61 -16.53
CA LYS A 30 2.83 9.16 -15.83
C LYS A 30 4.08 10.00 -16.10
N ALA A 31 4.18 10.65 -17.25
CA ALA A 31 5.31 11.53 -17.58
C ALA A 31 5.32 12.85 -16.77
N ARG A 32 4.19 13.21 -16.15
CA ARG A 32 3.99 14.45 -15.39
C ARG A 32 3.78 14.22 -13.91
N ASP A 33 3.46 12.99 -13.52
CA ASP A 33 3.29 12.57 -12.14
C ASP A 33 4.64 12.12 -11.53
N PRO A 34 4.85 12.30 -10.22
CA PRO A 34 5.98 11.68 -9.53
C PRO A 34 5.89 10.15 -9.65
N GLY A 35 7.03 9.48 -9.69
CA GLY A 35 7.06 8.03 -9.53
C GLY A 35 6.53 7.64 -8.14
N ILE A 36 5.55 6.74 -8.08
CA ILE A 36 4.93 6.35 -6.81
C ILE A 36 5.48 5.01 -6.33
N VAL A 37 6.07 5.02 -5.14
CA VAL A 37 6.62 3.84 -4.46
C VAL A 37 5.72 3.47 -3.28
N ALA A 38 5.10 2.30 -3.34
CA ALA A 38 4.36 1.75 -2.21
C ALA A 38 5.28 0.93 -1.28
N PHE A 39 5.16 1.14 0.03
CA PHE A 39 5.85 0.33 1.04
C PHE A 39 4.87 -0.28 2.06
N LYS A 40 5.34 -1.26 2.83
CA LYS A 40 4.56 -2.03 3.82
C LYS A 40 3.33 -2.72 3.22
N THR A 41 3.41 -3.10 1.96
CA THR A 41 2.33 -3.76 1.21
C THR A 41 1.96 -5.14 1.76
N ALA A 42 2.94 -5.99 2.06
CA ALA A 42 2.70 -7.32 2.63
C ALA A 42 2.39 -7.33 4.14
N TYR A 43 2.43 -6.17 4.80
CA TYR A 43 2.36 -6.07 6.26
C TYR A 43 0.97 -5.60 6.73
N PHE A 44 0.31 -6.43 7.56
CA PHE A 44 -0.98 -6.12 8.17
C PHE A 44 -0.90 -5.76 9.66
N GLY A 45 0.28 -5.45 10.21
CA GLY A 45 0.42 -5.24 11.65
C GLY A 45 0.65 -6.53 12.42
N ASN A 46 0.52 -6.44 13.75
CA ASN A 46 0.52 -7.59 14.66
C ASN A 46 -0.84 -8.29 14.72
N THR A 47 -1.74 -8.07 13.76
CA THR A 47 -3.07 -8.68 13.75
C THR A 47 -2.90 -10.20 13.62
N LEU A 48 -3.06 -10.88 14.74
CA LEU A 48 -3.02 -12.33 14.77
C LEU A 48 -4.37 -12.84 14.22
N VAL A 49 -4.35 -14.03 13.61
CA VAL A 49 -5.55 -14.71 13.12
C VAL A 49 -6.70 -14.78 14.15
N PRO A 50 -6.44 -14.97 15.47
CA PRO A 50 -7.51 -14.95 16.49
C PRO A 50 -8.22 -13.61 16.66
N ASP A 51 -7.60 -12.49 16.24
CA ASP A 51 -8.15 -11.13 16.36
C ASP A 51 -8.95 -10.71 15.10
N LEU A 52 -9.08 -11.61 14.11
CA LEU A 52 -9.89 -11.35 12.91
C LEU A 52 -11.39 -11.34 13.26
N PRO A 53 -12.17 -10.36 12.77
CA PRO A 53 -13.62 -10.39 12.89
C PRO A 53 -14.20 -11.70 12.33
N PRO A 54 -15.22 -12.29 12.98
CA PRO A 54 -15.82 -13.55 12.49
C PRO A 54 -16.31 -13.50 11.03
N ALA A 55 -16.69 -12.32 10.53
CA ALA A 55 -17.15 -12.09 9.16
C ALA A 55 -16.05 -12.29 8.09
N LEU A 56 -14.77 -12.33 8.49
CA LEU A 56 -13.61 -12.49 7.63
C LEU A 56 -13.14 -13.95 7.51
N GLY A 57 -13.70 -14.85 8.31
CA GLY A 57 -13.15 -16.19 8.49
C GLY A 57 -11.82 -16.15 9.24
N LYS A 58 -11.05 -17.24 9.14
CA LYS A 58 -9.74 -17.39 9.82
C LYS A 58 -8.55 -17.04 8.92
N ASP A 59 -8.79 -16.71 7.64
CA ASP A 59 -7.72 -16.71 6.66
C ASP A 59 -7.33 -15.29 6.26
N LEU A 60 -6.06 -14.95 6.49
CA LEU A 60 -5.46 -13.75 5.93
C LEU A 60 -5.21 -13.93 4.43
N PRO A 61 -5.32 -12.85 3.62
CA PRO A 61 -4.88 -12.90 2.23
C PRO A 61 -3.47 -13.42 2.12
N ALA A 62 -3.24 -14.28 1.14
CA ALA A 62 -1.91 -14.81 0.85
C ALA A 62 -0.93 -13.67 0.60
N VAL A 63 0.32 -13.83 1.03
CA VAL A 63 1.35 -12.78 0.92
C VAL A 63 1.50 -12.24 -0.52
N PRO A 64 1.53 -13.09 -1.57
CA PRO A 64 1.58 -12.58 -2.95
C PRO A 64 0.39 -11.67 -3.30
N ASP A 65 -0.82 -11.99 -2.84
CA ASP A 65 -2.03 -11.21 -3.15
C ASP A 65 -1.99 -9.82 -2.50
N ARG A 66 -1.29 -9.67 -1.37
CA ARG A 66 -1.04 -8.36 -0.76
C ARG A 66 -0.23 -7.47 -1.68
N TYR A 67 0.83 -8.02 -2.30
CA TYR A 67 1.63 -7.31 -3.30
C TYR A 67 0.82 -7.02 -4.57
N ARG A 68 0.06 -8.01 -5.06
CA ARG A 68 -0.82 -7.83 -6.24
C ARG A 68 -1.84 -6.72 -5.99
N PHE A 69 -2.38 -6.56 -4.78
CA PHE A 69 -3.28 -5.45 -4.45
C PHE A 69 -2.67 -4.08 -4.75
N ALA A 70 -1.44 -3.82 -4.28
CA ALA A 70 -0.77 -2.56 -4.61
C ALA A 70 -0.47 -2.46 -6.11
N LEU A 71 0.09 -3.50 -6.72
CA LEU A 71 0.47 -3.51 -8.14
C LEU A 71 -0.71 -3.48 -9.12
N SER A 72 -1.93 -3.76 -8.65
CA SER A 72 -3.16 -3.64 -9.46
C SER A 72 -3.60 -2.19 -9.64
N ASN A 73 -3.01 -1.25 -8.89
CA ASN A 73 -3.32 0.16 -9.01
C ASN A 73 -2.41 0.81 -10.06
N PRO A 74 -2.96 1.41 -11.14
CA PRO A 74 -2.16 1.99 -12.21
C PRO A 74 -1.34 3.21 -11.76
N TRP A 75 -1.71 3.84 -10.63
CA TRP A 75 -0.98 4.97 -10.08
C TRP A 75 0.25 4.56 -9.26
N ILE A 76 0.45 3.27 -8.96
CA ILE A 76 1.65 2.74 -8.30
C ILE A 76 2.65 2.28 -9.36
N ASP A 77 3.90 2.73 -9.26
CA ASP A 77 4.96 2.35 -10.20
C ASP A 77 5.86 1.24 -9.62
N VAL A 78 6.10 1.27 -8.32
CA VAL A 78 7.01 0.35 -7.63
C VAL A 78 6.42 -0.07 -6.29
N VAL A 79 6.62 -1.34 -5.93
CA VAL A 79 6.47 -1.79 -4.55
C VAL A 79 7.85 -2.07 -3.96
N LEU A 80 8.20 -1.34 -2.90
CA LEU A 80 9.43 -1.57 -2.14
C LEU A 80 9.20 -2.68 -1.12
N THR A 81 9.92 -3.78 -1.30
CA THR A 81 9.89 -4.95 -0.41
C THR A 81 11.06 -4.90 0.58
N GLY A 82 10.86 -5.49 1.76
CA GLY A 82 11.91 -5.67 2.77
C GLY A 82 11.92 -7.09 3.29
N PRO A 83 12.26 -8.09 2.45
CA PRO A 83 12.22 -9.50 2.82
C PRO A 83 13.37 -9.86 3.77
N GLU A 84 13.08 -10.65 4.79
CA GLU A 84 14.06 -11.14 5.77
C GLU A 84 14.68 -12.49 5.38
N ASN A 85 14.01 -13.24 4.48
CA ASN A 85 14.42 -14.57 4.08
C ASN A 85 13.98 -14.91 2.65
N ARG A 86 14.51 -16.03 2.13
CA ARG A 86 14.26 -16.50 0.75
C ARG A 86 12.77 -16.75 0.46
N LEU A 87 12.03 -17.29 1.41
CA LEU A 87 10.59 -17.54 1.22
C LEU A 87 9.83 -16.22 0.99
N GLN A 88 10.17 -15.15 1.72
CA GLN A 88 9.54 -13.85 1.50
C GLN A 88 9.91 -13.24 0.13
N ILE A 89 11.14 -13.47 -0.35
CA ILE A 89 11.55 -13.08 -1.72
C ILE A 89 10.69 -13.84 -2.75
N GLU A 90 10.56 -15.15 -2.61
CA GLU A 90 9.76 -15.99 -3.51
C GLU A 90 8.29 -15.54 -3.54
N GLN A 91 7.70 -15.22 -2.39
CA GLN A 91 6.33 -14.72 -2.30
C GLN A 91 6.15 -13.35 -3.00
N ALA A 92 7.15 -12.47 -2.93
CA ALA A 92 7.12 -11.21 -3.66
C ALA A 92 7.21 -11.43 -5.18
N LEU A 93 8.05 -12.36 -5.64
CA LEU A 93 8.18 -12.70 -7.05
C LEU A 93 6.93 -13.38 -7.62
N GLN A 94 6.29 -14.26 -6.84
CA GLN A 94 5.01 -14.88 -7.22
C GLN A 94 3.90 -13.85 -7.50
N ALA A 95 3.95 -12.68 -6.87
CA ALA A 95 2.99 -11.62 -7.15
C ALA A 95 3.14 -11.09 -8.59
N LEU A 96 4.37 -11.02 -9.10
CA LEU A 96 4.65 -10.61 -10.47
C LEU A 96 4.22 -11.70 -11.46
N GLU A 97 4.51 -12.97 -11.15
CA GLU A 97 4.11 -14.11 -11.98
C GLU A 97 2.59 -14.23 -12.13
N ARG A 98 1.84 -13.99 -11.05
CA ARG A 98 0.37 -14.02 -11.04
C ARG A 98 -0.29 -12.78 -11.66
N GLY A 99 0.46 -11.71 -11.86
CA GLY A 99 -0.04 -10.44 -12.41
C GLY A 99 -1.08 -9.75 -11.51
N PRO A 100 -1.80 -8.73 -12.04
CA PRO A 100 -2.80 -7.98 -11.29
C PRO A 100 -3.93 -8.87 -10.73
N LEU A 101 -4.57 -8.41 -9.66
CA LEU A 101 -5.82 -8.99 -9.17
C LEU A 101 -6.94 -8.75 -10.20
N SER A 102 -7.84 -9.72 -10.32
CA SER A 102 -9.14 -9.49 -10.95
C SER A 102 -9.96 -8.46 -10.16
N PRO A 103 -10.96 -7.82 -10.78
CA PRO A 103 -11.84 -6.88 -10.07
C PRO A 103 -12.51 -7.48 -8.82
N HIS A 104 -12.84 -8.78 -8.88
CA HIS A 104 -13.42 -9.51 -7.75
C HIS A 104 -12.43 -9.66 -6.60
N GLU A 105 -11.24 -10.22 -6.87
CA GLU A 105 -10.17 -10.39 -5.86
C GLU A 105 -9.79 -9.02 -5.24
N TYR A 106 -9.75 -7.97 -6.06
CA TYR A 106 -9.46 -6.61 -5.58
C TYR A 106 -10.54 -6.09 -4.62
N ALA A 107 -11.81 -6.30 -4.95
CA ALA A 107 -12.93 -5.92 -4.08
C ALA A 107 -12.93 -6.70 -2.76
N GLU A 108 -12.58 -7.98 -2.78
CA GLU A 108 -12.42 -8.79 -1.57
C GLU A 108 -11.28 -8.27 -0.68
N MET A 109 -10.17 -7.87 -1.28
CA MET A 109 -9.06 -7.24 -0.57
C MET A 109 -9.45 -5.89 0.06
N LYS A 110 -10.24 -5.06 -0.63
CA LYS A 110 -10.77 -3.82 -0.05
C LYS A 110 -11.68 -4.10 1.15
N ARG A 111 -12.61 -5.04 1.01
CA ARG A 111 -13.51 -5.46 2.09
C ARG A 111 -12.75 -6.02 3.29
N PHE A 112 -11.69 -6.80 3.06
CA PHE A 112 -10.78 -7.26 4.11
C PHE A 112 -10.17 -6.08 4.89
N GLY A 113 -9.71 -5.07 4.17
CA GLY A 113 -9.15 -3.84 4.75
C GLY A 113 -10.14 -3.08 5.62
N GLU A 114 -11.37 -2.89 5.13
CA GLU A 114 -12.44 -2.17 5.83
C GLU A 114 -12.84 -2.84 7.14
N LEU A 115 -12.94 -4.17 7.15
CA LEU A 115 -13.33 -4.93 8.33
C LEU A 115 -12.27 -4.92 9.46
N LEU A 116 -11.01 -4.69 9.11
CA LEU A 116 -9.89 -4.63 10.05
C LEU A 116 -9.42 -3.21 10.39
N ALA A 117 -9.96 -2.19 9.72
CA ALA A 117 -9.63 -0.81 10.00
C ALA A 117 -10.13 -0.45 11.42
N VAL A 118 -9.20 -0.25 12.36
CA VAL A 118 -9.52 0.27 13.69
C VAL A 118 -9.73 1.78 13.60
N PRO A 119 -10.87 2.33 14.06
CA PRO A 119 -11.09 3.77 14.12
C PRO A 119 -9.96 4.46 14.89
N GLY A 120 -9.30 5.46 14.28
CA GLY A 120 -8.25 6.25 14.91
C GLY A 120 -6.80 5.78 14.66
N GLN A 121 -6.56 4.66 13.96
CA GLN A 121 -5.22 4.28 13.47
C GLN A 121 -4.94 4.72 12.01
N ALA A 122 -5.85 5.51 11.42
CA ALA A 122 -5.65 6.09 10.10
C ALA A 122 -4.44 7.03 10.12
N THR A 123 -3.57 6.82 9.13
CA THR A 123 -2.44 7.66 8.68
C THR A 123 -2.19 8.89 9.53
N GLN A 124 -1.13 8.87 10.36
CA GLN A 124 -0.54 10.12 10.82
C GLN A 124 -0.05 10.88 9.58
N SER A 125 -0.83 11.87 9.13
CA SER A 125 -0.35 12.84 8.16
C SER A 125 0.76 13.65 8.85
N VAL A 126 2.00 13.43 8.43
CA VAL A 126 3.08 14.34 8.82
C VAL A 126 2.83 15.64 8.08
N ASN A 127 2.37 16.66 8.80
CA ASN A 127 2.25 18.00 8.26
C ASN A 127 3.66 18.54 7.95
N LEU A 128 4.07 18.52 6.68
CA LEU A 128 5.39 18.99 6.24
C LEU A 128 5.50 20.53 6.19
N SER A 129 4.44 21.26 6.53
CA SER A 129 4.46 22.74 6.54
C SER A 129 5.42 23.35 7.57
N GLY A 130 5.96 22.56 8.52
CA GLY A 130 6.79 23.05 9.62
C GLY A 130 8.30 22.81 9.55
N LYS A 131 8.87 22.28 8.45
CA LYS A 131 10.32 21.92 8.39
C LYS A 131 11.10 22.54 7.23
N HIS A 132 10.91 23.83 6.96
CA HIS A 132 11.78 24.56 6.02
C HIS A 132 13.11 25.05 6.63
N GLU A 133 13.37 24.87 7.93
CA GLU A 133 14.56 25.44 8.59
C GLU A 133 15.79 24.52 8.75
N LEU A 134 15.77 23.28 8.26
CA LEU A 134 16.86 22.32 8.54
C LEU A 134 17.76 21.92 7.36
N LEU A 135 17.70 22.65 6.24
CA LEU A 135 18.58 22.40 5.07
C LEU A 135 19.38 23.63 4.63
N GLN A 136 19.83 24.46 5.58
CA GLN A 136 20.85 25.48 5.36
C GLN A 136 21.96 25.40 6.41
N ARG A 137 22.75 24.33 6.37
CA ARG A 137 24.09 24.31 6.96
C ARG A 137 25.07 23.72 5.97
#